data_AF-A0A8D0L2U7-F1
#
_entry.id   AF-A0A8D0L2U7-F1
#
_cell.length_a   1.000
_cell.length_b   1.000
_cell.length_c   1.000
_cell.angle_alpha   90.00
_cell.angle_beta   90.00
_cell.angle_gamma   90.00
#
_symmetry.space_group_name_H-M   'P 1'
#
loop_
_entity.id
_entity.type
_entity.pdbx_description
1 polymer ?
#
loop_
_entity_poly.entity_id
_entity_poly.type
_entity_poly.pdbx_seq_one_letter_code
_entity_poly.pdbx_strand_id
1 'polypeptide(L)'
;MKLTSFLERALGDVFLLIGKDCPFLLRDLLASPELAAIFGQSVMNVLKVFIGSPNGLNLRNILWHGFASPQEVPEKYCSMLLFLTSGLGQLLKIYLLQTKSALVHRPYVTFTNLKEMDIFPDINHEILSLTEELVKKSNFVLKTMLPFWVTALTSFRKHRYADCVILLLTQLETGLRLLFTSVNKCPSRLLTAEMLSKQLNEEEVNQLPLILGDSAMEFLWDFLNHQEGPRIRDHLSHGEINLNEFPREIANQILAFSITLLLRFTEVELTAIKEHTLIKLLMNCTSCYHSQFHPVAKLKKQVRSLFVISEGKTNPPFLFFNRLLTEHCSTHICTLYCPRSVLEILVVLRKISTQCHQVSIQIIASTEIRYQQWINKLLRSRQRLNYLRMLNSIKYLSPVLRLILVLVTLELINIHTICEKNPLEYQQYLKFLKMVLQYTENLVTYTSPEKNKWDESMELTHKALINIRMFVEKKLTLMQLAKQTKSS
;
A
#
# COMPACT_ATOMS: atom_id res chain seq x y z
N MET A 1 -1.39 -15.17 -19.81
CA MET A 1 -1.54 -14.06 -18.84
C MET A 1 -2.82 -13.28 -19.09
N LYS A 2 -2.92 -12.43 -20.12
CA LYS A 2 -4.12 -11.59 -20.35
C LYS A 2 -5.44 -12.38 -20.40
N LEU A 3 -5.49 -13.45 -21.20
CA LEU A 3 -6.68 -14.27 -21.34
C LEU A 3 -7.15 -14.90 -20.01
N THR A 4 -6.22 -15.41 -19.19
CA THR A 4 -6.56 -16.01 -17.90
C THR A 4 -7.12 -14.97 -16.93
N SER A 5 -6.57 -13.76 -16.94
CA SER A 5 -7.02 -12.65 -16.09
C SER A 5 -8.37 -12.09 -16.51
N PHE A 6 -8.61 -11.93 -17.82
CA PHE A 6 -9.92 -11.52 -18.32
C PHE A 6 -10.99 -12.57 -18.04
N LEU A 7 -10.65 -13.85 -18.20
CA LEU A 7 -11.57 -14.94 -17.90
C LEU A 7 -11.91 -14.99 -16.41
N GLU A 8 -10.92 -14.84 -15.54
CA GLU A 8 -11.12 -14.74 -14.08
C GLU A 8 -12.08 -13.60 -13.71
N ARG A 9 -11.87 -12.39 -14.26
CA ARG A 9 -12.77 -11.27 -14.06
C ARG A 9 -14.19 -11.55 -14.57
N ALA A 10 -14.31 -12.06 -15.80
CA ALA A 10 -15.60 -12.35 -16.41
C ALA A 10 -16.39 -13.40 -15.62
N LEU A 11 -15.72 -14.45 -15.14
CA LEU A 11 -16.35 -15.47 -14.29
C LEU A 11 -16.82 -14.87 -12.96
N GLY A 12 -16.06 -13.94 -12.37
CA GLY A 12 -16.50 -13.26 -11.16
C GLY A 12 -17.71 -12.34 -11.38
N ASP A 13 -17.82 -11.68 -12.54
CA ASP A 13 -19.02 -10.92 -12.90
C ASP A 13 -20.24 -11.85 -13.05
N VAL A 14 -20.05 -13.01 -13.67
CA VAL A 14 -21.11 -14.03 -13.82
C VAL A 14 -21.52 -14.61 -12.48
N PHE A 15 -20.57 -14.88 -11.58
CA PHE A 15 -20.85 -15.41 -10.25
C PHE A 15 -21.84 -14.52 -9.48
N LEU A 16 -21.69 -13.19 -9.59
CA LEU A 16 -22.55 -12.21 -8.92
C LEU A 16 -23.99 -12.15 -9.45
N LEU A 17 -24.34 -12.91 -10.50
CA LEU A 17 -25.75 -13.12 -10.88
C LEU A 17 -26.51 -13.94 -9.84
N ILE A 18 -25.81 -14.81 -9.08
CA ILE A 18 -26.41 -15.72 -8.10
C ILE A 18 -25.82 -15.47 -6.70
N GLY A 19 -24.49 -15.36 -6.60
CA GLY A 19 -23.78 -15.17 -5.35
C GLY A 19 -23.80 -13.73 -4.85
N LYS A 20 -23.49 -13.55 -3.55
CA LYS A 20 -23.40 -12.23 -2.93
C LYS A 20 -22.00 -11.62 -3.01
N ASP A 21 -21.00 -12.41 -2.58
CA ASP A 21 -19.61 -11.98 -2.52
C ASP A 21 -18.74 -12.91 -3.38
N CYS A 22 -18.10 -12.36 -4.41
CA CYS A 22 -17.24 -13.11 -5.30
C CYS A 22 -16.04 -13.69 -4.52
N PRO A 23 -15.74 -15.00 -4.63
CA PRO A 23 -14.54 -15.58 -4.04
C PRO A 23 -13.27 -14.86 -4.50
N PHE A 24 -12.33 -14.66 -3.57
CA PHE A 24 -11.06 -13.99 -3.85
C PHE A 24 -10.10 -14.87 -4.68
N LEU A 25 -10.09 -16.18 -4.41
CA LEU A 25 -9.21 -17.12 -5.12
C LEU A 25 -9.92 -17.70 -6.35
N LEU A 26 -9.27 -17.64 -7.52
CA LEU A 26 -9.76 -18.25 -8.76
C LEU A 26 -10.14 -19.73 -8.60
N ARG A 27 -9.36 -20.50 -7.81
CA ARG A 27 -9.65 -21.91 -7.54
C ARG A 27 -11.02 -22.09 -6.90
N ASP A 28 -11.36 -21.22 -5.96
CA ASP A 28 -12.60 -21.31 -5.20
C ASP A 28 -13.77 -20.79 -6.05
N LEU A 29 -13.55 -19.75 -6.88
CA LEU A 29 -14.48 -19.31 -7.91
C LEU A 29 -14.82 -20.45 -8.90
N LEU A 30 -13.81 -21.17 -9.40
CA LEU A 30 -14.00 -22.28 -10.34
C LEU A 30 -14.66 -23.52 -9.69
N ALA A 31 -14.57 -23.65 -8.38
CA ALA A 31 -15.22 -24.71 -7.62
C ALA A 31 -16.64 -24.34 -7.15
N SER A 32 -17.11 -23.14 -7.46
CA SER A 32 -18.38 -22.62 -6.96
C SER A 32 -19.59 -23.34 -7.58
N PRO A 33 -20.60 -23.72 -6.78
CA PRO A 33 -21.85 -24.27 -7.30
C PRO A 33 -22.62 -23.24 -8.14
N GLU A 34 -22.45 -21.94 -7.88
CA GLU A 34 -23.09 -20.85 -8.61
C GLU A 34 -22.68 -20.85 -10.09
N LEU A 35 -21.37 -20.93 -10.39
CA LEU A 35 -20.92 -21.00 -11.77
C LEU A 35 -21.26 -22.34 -12.42
N ALA A 36 -21.25 -23.44 -11.65
CA ALA A 36 -21.66 -24.75 -12.15
C ALA A 36 -23.15 -24.79 -12.53
N ALA A 37 -24.02 -24.04 -11.83
CA ALA A 37 -25.43 -23.92 -12.18
C ALA A 37 -25.65 -23.20 -13.52
N ILE A 38 -24.76 -22.27 -13.89
CA ILE A 38 -24.86 -21.49 -15.14
C ILE A 38 -24.20 -22.22 -16.31
N PHE A 39 -22.97 -22.71 -16.11
CA PHE A 39 -22.15 -23.27 -17.19
C PHE A 39 -22.14 -24.79 -17.25
N GLY A 40 -22.66 -25.46 -16.22
CA GLY A 40 -22.61 -26.91 -16.08
C GLY A 40 -21.29 -27.41 -15.46
N GLN A 41 -21.40 -28.44 -14.63
CA GLN A 41 -20.26 -28.99 -13.88
C GLN A 41 -19.12 -29.47 -14.79
N SER A 42 -19.42 -30.10 -15.92
CA SER A 42 -18.41 -30.60 -16.86
C SER A 42 -17.54 -29.49 -17.44
N VAL A 43 -18.14 -28.34 -17.79
CA VAL A 43 -17.40 -27.18 -18.32
C VAL A 43 -16.50 -26.60 -17.23
N MET A 44 -17.03 -26.44 -16.02
CA MET A 44 -16.25 -25.93 -14.88
C MET A 44 -15.08 -26.86 -14.52
N ASN A 45 -15.28 -28.19 -14.60
CA ASN A 45 -14.20 -29.16 -14.39
C ASN A 45 -13.07 -29.00 -15.42
N VAL A 46 -13.40 -28.79 -16.69
CA VAL A 46 -12.39 -28.53 -17.74
C VAL A 46 -11.62 -27.24 -17.45
N LEU A 47 -12.31 -26.15 -17.11
CA LEU A 47 -11.65 -24.89 -16.76
C LEU A 47 -10.72 -25.04 -15.55
N LYS A 48 -11.15 -25.80 -14.53
CA LYS A 48 -10.35 -26.09 -13.33
C LYS A 48 -9.05 -26.81 -13.68
N VAL A 49 -9.06 -27.73 -14.64
CA VAL A 49 -7.84 -28.39 -15.14
C VAL A 49 -6.90 -27.40 -15.82
N PHE A 50 -7.42 -26.45 -16.62
CA PHE A 50 -6.57 -25.51 -17.36
C PHE A 50 -5.96 -24.40 -16.51
N ILE A 51 -6.76 -23.75 -15.64
CA ILE A 51 -6.36 -22.48 -14.99
C ILE A 51 -6.50 -22.47 -13.46
N GLY A 52 -7.10 -23.49 -12.83
CA GLY A 52 -7.48 -23.42 -11.42
C GLY A 52 -6.65 -24.28 -10.45
N SER A 53 -6.52 -25.57 -10.75
CA SER A 53 -5.99 -26.54 -9.78
C SER A 53 -4.48 -26.75 -9.93
N PRO A 54 -3.71 -26.85 -8.82
CA PRO A 54 -2.32 -27.29 -8.87
C PRO A 54 -2.16 -28.74 -9.37
N ASN A 55 -3.22 -29.56 -9.30
CA ASN A 55 -3.23 -30.91 -9.86
C ASN A 55 -3.54 -30.94 -11.38
N GLY A 56 -3.75 -29.78 -12.01
CA GLY A 56 -3.97 -29.62 -13.44
C GLY A 56 -2.81 -28.89 -14.13
N LEU A 57 -3.07 -28.30 -15.30
CA LEU A 57 -2.09 -27.47 -16.01
C LEU A 57 -1.73 -26.19 -15.26
N ASN A 58 -2.69 -25.63 -14.51
CA ASN A 58 -2.50 -24.43 -13.70
C ASN A 58 -1.85 -23.24 -14.46
N LEU A 59 -2.27 -23.03 -15.71
CA LEU A 59 -1.62 -22.08 -16.62
C LEU A 59 -1.61 -20.65 -16.07
N ARG A 60 -2.63 -20.26 -15.29
CA ARG A 60 -2.68 -18.95 -14.63
C ARG A 60 -1.46 -18.76 -13.73
N ASN A 61 -1.21 -19.68 -12.81
CA ASN A 61 -0.09 -19.54 -11.87
C ASN A 61 1.26 -19.71 -12.58
N ILE A 62 1.41 -20.71 -13.45
CA ILE A 62 2.67 -20.92 -14.19
C ILE A 62 3.11 -19.65 -14.93
N LEU A 63 2.16 -18.99 -15.61
CA LEU A 63 2.45 -17.78 -16.38
C LEU A 63 2.68 -16.56 -15.48
N TRP A 64 1.78 -16.28 -14.53
CA TRP A 64 1.88 -15.09 -13.69
C TRP A 64 3.03 -15.12 -12.68
N HIS A 65 3.59 -16.30 -12.39
CA HIS A 65 4.80 -16.47 -11.58
C HIS A 65 6.08 -16.58 -12.41
N GLY A 66 6.01 -16.44 -13.74
CA GLY A 66 7.18 -16.43 -14.61
C GLY A 66 7.89 -17.78 -14.71
N PHE A 67 7.20 -18.90 -14.48
CA PHE A 67 7.80 -20.24 -14.54
C PHE A 67 7.97 -20.76 -15.97
N ALA A 68 7.14 -20.29 -16.91
CA ALA A 68 7.23 -20.71 -18.31
C ALA A 68 8.12 -19.75 -19.11
N SER A 69 9.08 -20.33 -19.83
CA SER A 69 9.89 -19.66 -20.84
C SER A 69 9.08 -19.40 -22.12
N PRO A 70 9.55 -18.48 -22.99
CA PRO A 70 9.04 -18.34 -24.34
C PRO A 70 8.94 -19.71 -25.04
N GLN A 71 7.84 -19.93 -25.77
CA GLN A 71 7.50 -21.18 -26.49
C GLN A 71 7.35 -22.45 -25.63
N GLU A 72 7.57 -22.40 -24.31
CA GLU A 72 7.41 -23.57 -23.44
C GLU A 72 5.94 -23.97 -23.26
N VAL A 73 5.02 -23.00 -23.31
CA VAL A 73 3.57 -23.26 -23.32
C VAL A 73 3.10 -23.41 -24.76
N PRO A 74 2.63 -24.60 -25.18
CA PRO A 74 2.09 -24.81 -26.52
C PRO A 74 0.93 -23.86 -26.85
N GLU A 75 0.98 -23.27 -28.05
CA GLU A 75 -0.04 -22.31 -28.52
C GLU A 75 -1.46 -22.89 -28.51
N LYS A 76 -1.59 -24.21 -28.72
CA LYS A 76 -2.87 -24.94 -28.66
C LYS A 76 -3.61 -24.73 -27.33
N TYR A 77 -2.92 -24.51 -26.22
CA TYR A 77 -3.58 -24.22 -24.94
C TYR A 77 -4.22 -22.83 -24.92
N CYS A 78 -3.59 -21.84 -25.57
CA CYS A 78 -4.18 -20.52 -25.75
C CYS A 78 -5.42 -20.61 -26.65
N SER A 79 -5.30 -21.30 -27.80
CA SER A 79 -6.42 -21.52 -28.73
C SER A 79 -7.59 -22.24 -28.05
N MET A 80 -7.31 -23.26 -27.24
CA MET A 80 -8.33 -23.98 -26.48
C MET A 80 -9.02 -23.07 -25.44
N LEU A 81 -8.26 -22.25 -24.71
CA LEU A 81 -8.85 -21.30 -23.76
C LEU A 81 -9.71 -20.24 -24.45
N LEU A 82 -9.33 -19.77 -25.65
CA LEU A 82 -10.16 -18.86 -26.45
C LEU A 82 -11.46 -19.54 -26.87
N PHE A 83 -11.38 -20.79 -27.33
CA PHE A 83 -12.56 -21.57 -27.70
C PHE A 83 -13.50 -21.80 -26.50
N LEU A 84 -12.95 -22.20 -25.35
CA LEU A 84 -13.70 -22.36 -24.10
C LEU A 84 -14.36 -21.04 -23.68
N THR A 85 -13.65 -19.91 -23.78
CA THR A 85 -14.18 -18.59 -23.44
C THR A 85 -15.37 -18.22 -24.34
N SER A 86 -15.27 -18.49 -25.65
CA SER A 86 -16.38 -18.28 -26.58
C SER A 86 -17.58 -19.15 -26.25
N GLY A 87 -17.35 -20.44 -25.94
CA GLY A 87 -18.41 -21.37 -25.52
C GLY A 87 -19.11 -20.95 -24.23
N LEU A 88 -18.35 -20.49 -23.23
CA LEU A 88 -18.90 -19.89 -22.02
C LEU A 88 -19.80 -18.68 -22.32
N GLY A 89 -19.38 -17.81 -23.24
CA GLY A 89 -20.19 -16.67 -23.67
C GLY A 89 -21.54 -17.07 -24.27
N GLN A 90 -21.57 -18.17 -25.03
CA GLN A 90 -22.82 -18.72 -25.58
C GLN A 90 -23.75 -19.26 -24.49
N LEU A 91 -23.20 -20.05 -23.55
CA LEU A 91 -23.95 -20.57 -22.41
C LEU A 91 -24.52 -19.45 -21.55
N LEU A 92 -23.71 -18.43 -21.26
CA LEU A 92 -24.14 -17.25 -20.52
C LEU A 92 -25.30 -16.52 -21.21
N LYS A 93 -25.21 -16.34 -22.54
CA LYS A 93 -26.27 -15.69 -23.31
C LYS A 93 -27.60 -16.44 -23.20
N ILE A 94 -27.56 -17.78 -23.28
CA ILE A 94 -28.75 -18.62 -23.10
C ILE A 94 -29.32 -18.45 -21.70
N TYR A 95 -28.48 -18.53 -20.67
CA TYR A 95 -28.88 -18.37 -19.28
C TYR A 95 -29.55 -17.01 -19.02
N LEU A 96 -28.92 -15.90 -19.44
CA LEU A 96 -29.47 -14.55 -19.26
C LEU A 96 -30.83 -14.36 -19.96
N LEU A 97 -31.02 -14.97 -21.14
CA LEU A 97 -32.31 -14.95 -21.84
C LEU A 97 -33.39 -15.72 -21.08
N GLN A 98 -33.05 -16.89 -20.51
CA GLN A 98 -33.98 -17.71 -19.74
C GLN A 98 -34.36 -17.06 -18.42
N THR A 99 -33.41 -16.48 -17.70
CA THR A 99 -33.64 -15.86 -16.39
C THR A 99 -34.09 -14.40 -16.47
N LYS A 100 -34.09 -13.80 -17.68
CA LYS A 100 -34.35 -12.36 -17.91
C LYS A 100 -33.47 -11.46 -17.05
N SER A 101 -32.23 -11.89 -16.81
CA SER A 101 -31.26 -11.14 -16.01
C SER A 101 -30.33 -10.32 -16.90
N ALA A 102 -29.76 -9.26 -16.35
CA ALA A 102 -28.71 -8.48 -17.02
C ALA A 102 -27.37 -8.74 -16.31
N LEU A 103 -26.31 -8.93 -17.11
CA LEU A 103 -24.96 -9.02 -16.56
C LEU A 103 -24.47 -7.60 -16.23
N VAL A 104 -24.11 -7.38 -14.97
CA VAL A 104 -23.49 -6.14 -14.51
C VAL A 104 -22.01 -6.39 -14.30
N HIS A 105 -21.17 -5.62 -15.00
CA HIS A 105 -19.73 -5.70 -14.85
C HIS A 105 -19.28 -4.94 -13.61
N ARG A 106 -18.39 -5.55 -12.83
CA ARG A 106 -17.72 -4.83 -11.74
C ARG A 106 -16.93 -3.64 -12.32
N PRO A 107 -16.80 -2.51 -11.60
CA PRO A 107 -15.97 -1.40 -12.06
C PRO A 107 -14.49 -1.81 -12.13
N TYR A 108 -13.73 -1.17 -13.01
CA TYR A 108 -12.27 -1.33 -13.03
C TYR A 108 -11.64 -0.55 -11.87
N VAL A 109 -10.54 -1.08 -11.34
CA VAL A 109 -9.71 -0.39 -10.36
C VAL A 109 -8.97 0.75 -11.05
N THR A 110 -9.02 1.93 -10.46
CA THR A 110 -8.24 3.10 -10.90
C THR A 110 -7.16 3.39 -9.89
N PHE A 111 -5.93 3.60 -10.37
CA PHE A 111 -4.83 4.03 -9.52
C PHE A 111 -5.01 5.49 -9.12
N THR A 112 -5.45 5.71 -7.87
CA THR A 112 -5.51 7.04 -7.27
C THR A 112 -4.13 7.48 -6.78
N ASN A 113 -3.83 8.78 -6.84
CA ASN A 113 -2.58 9.38 -6.34
C ASN A 113 -1.31 8.98 -7.12
N LEU A 114 -1.35 9.01 -8.46
CA LEU A 114 -0.18 8.77 -9.32
C LEU A 114 1.04 9.65 -8.94
N LYS A 115 0.82 10.85 -8.41
CA LYS A 115 1.89 11.72 -7.88
C LYS A 115 2.68 11.11 -6.73
N GLU A 116 2.03 10.30 -5.87
CA GLU A 116 2.74 9.58 -4.79
C GLU A 116 3.59 8.42 -5.34
N MET A 117 3.36 8.01 -6.58
CA MET A 117 4.09 6.94 -7.25
C MET A 117 5.24 7.47 -8.11
N ASP A 118 5.34 8.78 -8.33
CA ASP A 118 6.35 9.38 -9.20
C ASP A 118 7.70 9.51 -8.50
N ILE A 119 8.52 8.45 -8.54
CA ILE A 119 9.79 8.31 -7.81
C ILE A 119 10.98 8.44 -8.76
N PHE A 120 10.86 7.81 -9.92
CA PHE A 120 11.90 7.71 -10.93
C PHE A 120 11.69 8.73 -12.04
N PRO A 121 12.77 9.31 -12.60
CA PRO A 121 12.69 10.13 -13.80
C PRO A 121 12.08 9.36 -14.97
N ASP A 122 11.56 10.11 -15.92
CA ASP A 122 11.01 9.57 -17.15
C ASP A 122 12.07 8.88 -18.01
N ILE A 123 11.75 7.66 -18.44
CA ILE A 123 12.61 6.86 -19.30
C ILE A 123 12.44 7.31 -20.74
N ASN A 124 13.56 7.77 -21.33
CA ASN A 124 13.62 8.21 -22.73
C ASN A 124 14.05 7.05 -23.67
N HIS A 125 14.04 7.33 -24.98
CA HIS A 125 14.43 6.34 -26.00
C HIS A 125 15.88 5.87 -25.88
N GLU A 126 16.79 6.77 -25.47
CA GLU A 126 18.21 6.45 -25.27
C GLU A 126 18.39 5.40 -24.18
N ILE A 127 17.78 5.59 -23.01
CA ILE A 127 17.82 4.64 -21.90
C ILE A 127 17.21 3.30 -22.28
N LEU A 128 16.12 3.30 -23.06
CA LEU A 128 15.53 2.04 -23.55
C LEU A 128 16.53 1.27 -24.43
N SER A 129 17.24 1.95 -25.32
CA SER A 129 18.26 1.32 -26.18
C SER A 129 19.45 0.80 -25.38
N LEU A 130 19.92 1.55 -24.38
CA LEU A 130 20.95 1.06 -23.45
C LEU A 130 20.48 -0.17 -22.65
N THR A 131 19.21 -0.18 -22.26
CA THR A 131 18.60 -1.29 -21.51
C THR A 131 18.55 -2.57 -22.36
N GLU A 132 18.28 -2.47 -23.67
CA GLU A 132 18.30 -3.64 -24.56
C GLU A 132 19.66 -4.33 -24.61
N GLU A 133 20.75 -3.57 -24.57
CA GLU A 133 22.11 -4.11 -24.50
C GLU A 133 22.42 -4.67 -23.11
N LEU A 134 21.94 -4.01 -22.05
CA LEU A 134 22.11 -4.45 -20.67
C LEU A 134 21.44 -5.81 -20.41
N VAL A 135 20.20 -5.99 -20.86
CA VAL A 135 19.44 -7.23 -20.65
C VAL A 135 20.18 -8.44 -21.25
N LYS A 136 20.84 -8.27 -22.41
CA LYS A 136 21.61 -9.36 -23.05
C LYS A 136 22.84 -9.80 -22.25
N LYS A 137 23.38 -8.92 -21.41
CA LYS A 137 24.63 -9.12 -20.67
C LYS A 137 24.42 -9.39 -19.17
N SER A 138 23.22 -9.17 -18.65
CA SER A 138 22.95 -9.23 -17.23
C SER A 138 22.77 -10.66 -16.73
N ASN A 139 23.44 -11.01 -15.62
CA ASN A 139 23.24 -12.28 -14.92
C ASN A 139 21.90 -12.34 -14.16
N PHE A 140 21.24 -11.19 -13.98
CA PHE A 140 19.87 -11.12 -13.46
C PHE A 140 18.84 -11.69 -14.46
N VAL A 141 19.21 -11.80 -15.74
CA VAL A 141 18.33 -12.27 -16.81
C VAL A 141 18.66 -13.72 -17.16
N LEU A 142 17.68 -14.61 -17.03
CA LEU A 142 17.78 -15.95 -17.63
C LEU A 142 17.83 -15.82 -19.16
N LYS A 143 18.83 -16.45 -19.79
CA LYS A 143 18.99 -16.45 -21.25
C LYS A 143 17.74 -16.91 -21.99
N THR A 144 17.04 -17.92 -21.45
CA THR A 144 15.78 -18.42 -22.02
C THR A 144 14.66 -17.39 -21.96
N MET A 145 14.69 -16.48 -20.99
CA MET A 145 13.66 -15.46 -20.77
C MET A 145 13.94 -14.13 -21.50
N LEU A 146 15.11 -13.99 -22.13
CA LEU A 146 15.52 -12.80 -22.90
C LEU A 146 14.43 -12.28 -23.87
N PRO A 147 13.69 -13.12 -24.62
CA PRO A 147 12.62 -12.65 -25.51
C PRO A 147 11.51 -11.87 -24.79
N PHE A 148 11.18 -12.20 -23.54
CA PHE A 148 10.16 -11.47 -22.77
C PHE A 148 10.64 -10.09 -22.36
N TRP A 149 11.91 -9.94 -21.98
CA TRP A 149 12.51 -8.62 -21.70
C TRP A 149 12.48 -7.71 -22.94
N VAL A 150 12.93 -8.22 -24.09
CA VAL A 150 12.90 -7.46 -25.37
C VAL A 150 11.47 -7.06 -25.73
N THR A 151 10.51 -7.97 -25.55
CA THR A 151 9.09 -7.69 -25.80
C THR A 151 8.53 -6.65 -24.84
N ALA A 152 8.96 -6.65 -23.57
CA ALA A 152 8.55 -5.65 -22.59
C ALA A 152 9.03 -4.25 -22.97
N LEU A 153 10.31 -4.11 -23.34
CA LEU A 153 10.90 -2.84 -23.80
C LEU A 153 10.23 -2.33 -25.07
N THR A 154 10.00 -3.22 -26.04
CA THR A 154 9.27 -2.91 -27.28
C THR A 154 7.83 -2.46 -26.98
N SER A 155 7.17 -3.07 -26.00
CA SER A 155 5.80 -2.72 -25.63
C SER A 155 5.75 -1.32 -24.99
N PHE A 156 6.73 -0.97 -24.16
CA PHE A 156 6.86 0.40 -23.63
C PHE A 156 7.03 1.43 -24.75
N ARG A 157 7.92 1.18 -25.73
CA ARG A 157 8.12 2.06 -26.90
C ARG A 157 6.85 2.26 -27.72
N LYS A 158 6.02 1.22 -27.81
CA LYS A 158 4.73 1.24 -28.54
C LYS A 158 3.57 1.77 -27.70
N HIS A 159 3.82 2.39 -26.55
CA HIS A 159 2.81 2.88 -25.61
C HIS A 159 1.85 1.80 -25.08
N ARG A 160 2.23 0.51 -25.18
CA ARG A 160 1.48 -0.62 -24.60
C ARG A 160 1.98 -0.88 -23.18
N TYR A 161 1.64 0.04 -22.28
CA TYR A 161 2.17 0.08 -20.91
C TYR A 161 1.78 -1.14 -20.08
N ALA A 162 0.52 -1.60 -20.18
CA ALA A 162 0.09 -2.83 -19.52
C ALA A 162 0.91 -4.05 -19.98
N ASP A 163 1.10 -4.22 -21.29
CA ASP A 163 1.88 -5.35 -21.84
C ASP A 163 3.34 -5.32 -21.33
N CYS A 164 3.93 -4.12 -21.24
CA CYS A 164 5.25 -3.93 -20.65
C CYS A 164 5.31 -4.41 -19.19
N VAL A 165 4.41 -3.92 -18.34
CA VAL A 165 4.42 -4.22 -16.90
C VAL A 165 4.10 -5.69 -16.63
N ILE A 166 3.14 -6.28 -17.34
CA ILE A 166 2.81 -7.70 -17.19
C ILE A 166 4.05 -8.57 -17.42
N LEU A 167 4.82 -8.28 -18.47
CA LEU A 167 6.05 -9.01 -18.75
C LEU A 167 7.11 -8.71 -17.68
N LEU A 168 7.38 -7.44 -17.39
CA LEU A 168 8.40 -7.05 -16.40
C LEU A 168 8.17 -7.65 -15.02
N LEU A 169 6.93 -7.71 -14.54
CA LEU A 169 6.63 -8.30 -13.23
C LEU A 169 7.06 -9.77 -13.14
N THR A 170 6.78 -10.55 -14.18
CA THR A 170 7.24 -11.96 -14.24
C THR A 170 8.75 -12.06 -14.32
N GLN A 171 9.39 -11.14 -15.04
CA GLN A 171 10.84 -11.15 -15.23
C GLN A 171 11.60 -10.69 -13.98
N LEU A 172 11.08 -9.71 -13.27
CA LEU A 172 11.56 -9.27 -11.97
C LEU A 172 11.50 -10.42 -10.97
N GLU A 173 10.38 -11.12 -10.90
CA GLU A 173 10.24 -12.29 -10.03
C GLU A 173 11.27 -13.37 -10.38
N THR A 174 11.42 -13.73 -11.65
CA THR A 174 12.43 -14.71 -12.07
C THR A 174 13.85 -14.28 -11.71
N GLY A 175 14.24 -13.03 -11.99
CA GLY A 175 15.58 -12.53 -11.65
C GLY A 175 15.82 -12.46 -10.15
N LEU A 176 14.81 -12.09 -9.35
CA LEU A 176 14.88 -12.11 -7.90
C LEU A 176 14.99 -13.54 -7.35
N ARG A 177 14.34 -14.54 -7.96
CA ARG A 177 14.51 -15.96 -7.57
C ARG A 177 15.91 -16.46 -7.87
N LEU A 178 16.49 -16.08 -9.01
CA LEU A 178 17.89 -16.41 -9.31
C LEU A 178 18.81 -15.82 -8.25
N LEU A 179 18.66 -14.53 -7.96
CA LEU A 179 19.47 -13.86 -6.94
C LEU A 179 19.28 -14.53 -5.58
N PHE A 180 18.04 -14.82 -5.18
CA PHE A 180 17.71 -15.54 -3.95
C PHE A 180 18.44 -16.87 -3.85
N THR A 181 18.36 -17.71 -4.88
CA THR A 181 18.99 -19.03 -4.86
C THR A 181 20.51 -18.96 -4.83
N SER A 182 21.09 -17.95 -5.49
CA SER A 182 22.53 -17.69 -5.48
C SER A 182 23.02 -17.25 -4.10
N VAL A 183 22.42 -16.21 -3.54
CA VAL A 183 22.88 -15.60 -2.27
C VAL A 183 22.60 -16.51 -1.05
N ASN A 184 21.53 -17.31 -1.11
CA ASN A 184 21.20 -18.29 -0.07
C ASN A 184 21.78 -19.68 -0.38
N LYS A 185 22.56 -19.85 -1.45
CA LYS A 185 23.20 -21.13 -1.85
C LYS A 185 22.22 -22.31 -1.96
N CYS A 186 21.01 -22.08 -2.48
CA CYS A 186 19.94 -23.06 -2.57
C CYS A 186 19.34 -23.19 -3.99
N PRO A 187 20.12 -23.66 -4.99
CA PRO A 187 19.67 -23.72 -6.39
C PRO A 187 18.41 -24.58 -6.60
N SER A 188 18.19 -25.60 -5.77
CA SER A 188 16.99 -26.46 -5.82
C SER A 188 15.68 -25.72 -5.52
N ARG A 189 15.73 -24.54 -4.88
CA ARG A 189 14.54 -23.75 -4.51
C ARG A 189 14.10 -22.73 -5.56
N LEU A 190 14.65 -22.78 -6.79
CA LEU A 190 14.33 -21.79 -7.83
C LEU A 190 12.82 -21.66 -8.09
N LEU A 191 12.06 -22.76 -8.00
CA LEU A 191 10.62 -22.76 -8.23
C LEU A 191 9.79 -22.51 -6.96
N THR A 192 10.40 -22.60 -5.78
CA THR A 192 9.73 -22.52 -4.46
C THR A 192 10.28 -21.38 -3.60
N ALA A 193 11.02 -20.44 -4.19
CA ALA A 193 11.66 -19.35 -3.47
C ALA A 193 10.65 -18.34 -2.91
N GLU A 194 10.66 -18.19 -1.59
CA GLU A 194 9.92 -17.16 -0.86
C GLU A 194 10.77 -15.89 -0.75
N MET A 195 10.93 -15.17 -1.86
CA MET A 195 11.94 -14.11 -1.99
C MET A 195 11.83 -12.99 -0.94
N LEU A 196 10.60 -12.63 -0.57
CA LEU A 196 10.31 -11.50 0.32
C LEU A 196 10.15 -11.91 1.79
N SER A 197 10.48 -13.16 2.17
CA SER A 197 10.48 -13.59 3.57
C SER A 197 11.72 -13.10 4.32
N LYS A 198 11.60 -12.86 5.63
CA LYS A 198 12.75 -12.50 6.48
C LYS A 198 13.67 -13.70 6.73
N GLN A 199 13.09 -14.88 6.81
CA GLN A 199 13.76 -16.12 7.18
C GLN A 199 13.46 -17.19 6.13
N LEU A 200 14.43 -18.06 5.88
CA LEU A 200 14.25 -19.26 5.07
C LEU A 200 13.50 -20.31 5.87
N ASN A 201 13.99 -20.57 7.08
CA ASN A 201 13.52 -21.52 8.09
C ASN A 201 13.71 -20.87 9.48
N GLU A 202 13.33 -21.53 10.59
CA GLU A 202 13.45 -20.95 11.94
C GLU A 202 14.87 -20.46 12.30
N GLU A 203 15.91 -21.11 11.77
CA GLU A 203 17.31 -20.83 12.10
C GLU A 203 18.05 -20.00 11.03
N GLU A 204 17.59 -20.00 9.78
CA GLU A 204 18.32 -19.41 8.65
C GLU A 204 17.70 -18.10 8.16
N VAL A 205 18.50 -17.03 8.17
CA VAL A 205 18.09 -15.71 7.67
C VAL A 205 18.21 -15.66 6.16
N ASN A 206 17.17 -15.16 5.49
CA ASN A 206 17.21 -14.89 4.06
C ASN A 206 18.21 -13.77 3.77
N GLN A 207 19.22 -14.04 2.93
CA GLN A 207 20.26 -13.08 2.57
C GLN A 207 19.84 -12.11 1.47
N LEU A 208 18.75 -12.39 0.74
CA LEU A 208 18.29 -11.55 -0.35
C LEU A 208 17.99 -10.10 0.09
N PRO A 209 17.26 -9.84 1.20
CA PRO A 209 17.00 -8.49 1.67
C PRO A 209 18.27 -7.69 1.94
N LEU A 210 19.31 -8.33 2.51
CA LEU A 210 20.59 -7.68 2.78
C LEU A 210 21.29 -7.27 1.48
N ILE A 211 21.27 -8.13 0.47
CA ILE A 211 21.92 -7.88 -0.82
C ILE A 211 21.16 -6.84 -1.66
N LEU A 212 19.83 -6.84 -1.61
CA LEU A 212 18.99 -5.82 -2.26
C LEU A 212 19.06 -4.47 -1.53
N GLY A 213 19.23 -4.49 -0.21
CA GLY A 213 19.16 -3.29 0.64
C GLY A 213 17.72 -2.82 0.88
N ASP A 214 17.55 -2.06 1.97
CA ASP A 214 16.24 -1.69 2.50
C ASP A 214 15.39 -0.94 1.48
N SER A 215 15.93 0.06 0.79
CA SER A 215 15.17 0.89 -0.15
C SER A 215 14.59 0.10 -1.33
N ALA A 216 15.34 -0.88 -1.87
CA ALA A 216 14.83 -1.73 -2.95
C ALA A 216 13.78 -2.73 -2.43
N MET A 217 13.97 -3.25 -1.22
CA MET A 217 13.00 -4.11 -0.54
C MET A 217 11.71 -3.36 -0.23
N GLU A 218 11.80 -2.12 0.26
CA GLU A 218 10.65 -1.27 0.52
C GLU A 218 9.88 -1.03 -0.78
N PHE A 219 10.56 -0.71 -1.89
CA PHE A 219 9.88 -0.51 -3.18
C PHE A 219 9.08 -1.73 -3.61
N LEU A 220 9.70 -2.92 -3.56
CA LEU A 220 9.05 -4.18 -3.90
C LEU A 220 7.81 -4.43 -3.02
N TRP A 221 7.94 -4.24 -1.70
CA TRP A 221 6.83 -4.41 -0.78
C TRP A 221 5.72 -3.39 -1.02
N ASP A 222 6.06 -2.12 -1.22
CA ASP A 222 5.11 -1.01 -1.34
C ASP A 222 4.29 -1.11 -2.63
N PHE A 223 4.95 -1.39 -3.76
CA PHE A 223 4.28 -1.42 -5.08
C PHE A 223 3.55 -2.75 -5.37
N LEU A 224 4.04 -3.86 -4.82
CA LEU A 224 3.55 -5.19 -5.20
C LEU A 224 2.69 -5.87 -4.12
N ASN A 225 2.98 -5.64 -2.84
CA ASN A 225 2.38 -6.46 -1.76
C ASN A 225 1.53 -5.66 -0.77
N HIS A 226 1.86 -4.40 -0.50
CA HIS A 226 1.25 -3.66 0.59
C HIS A 226 -0.25 -3.45 0.37
N GLN A 227 -1.09 -3.75 1.37
CA GLN A 227 -2.56 -3.75 1.21
C GLN A 227 -3.13 -2.38 0.81
N GLU A 228 -2.60 -1.29 1.38
CA GLU A 228 -2.95 0.09 1.03
C GLU A 228 -2.08 0.65 -0.11
N GLY A 229 -1.20 -0.17 -0.67
CA GLY A 229 -0.34 0.15 -1.81
C GLY A 229 -1.00 -0.15 -3.16
N PRO A 230 -0.33 0.18 -4.27
CA PRO A 230 -0.90 0.01 -5.59
C PRO A 230 -1.13 -1.45 -5.99
N ARG A 231 -0.46 -2.45 -5.37
CA ARG A 231 -0.67 -3.90 -5.63
C ARG A 231 -0.81 -4.24 -7.11
N ILE A 232 0.10 -3.69 -7.92
CA ILE A 232 -0.03 -3.64 -9.39
C ILE A 232 -0.19 -5.04 -9.97
N ARG A 233 0.59 -5.99 -9.44
CA ARG A 233 0.55 -7.39 -9.84
C ARG A 233 -0.81 -8.01 -9.58
N ASP A 234 -1.34 -7.86 -8.37
CA ASP A 234 -2.60 -8.47 -7.96
C ASP A 234 -3.71 -8.03 -8.91
N HIS A 235 -3.89 -6.71 -9.04
CA HIS A 235 -4.93 -6.13 -9.89
C HIS A 235 -4.77 -6.52 -11.37
N LEU A 236 -3.55 -6.54 -11.93
CA LEU A 236 -3.32 -7.01 -13.30
C LEU A 236 -3.64 -8.50 -13.45
N SER A 237 -3.25 -9.32 -12.48
CA SER A 237 -3.42 -10.78 -12.52
C SER A 237 -4.88 -11.21 -12.40
N HIS A 238 -5.71 -10.44 -11.70
CA HIS A 238 -7.15 -10.63 -11.56
C HIS A 238 -7.96 -9.92 -12.66
N GLY A 239 -7.29 -9.24 -13.61
CA GLY A 239 -7.95 -8.53 -14.71
C GLY A 239 -8.68 -7.27 -14.26
N GLU A 240 -8.38 -6.73 -13.08
CA GLU A 240 -9.10 -5.64 -12.44
C GLU A 240 -8.79 -4.26 -13.01
N ILE A 241 -7.85 -4.16 -13.96
CA ILE A 241 -7.43 -2.92 -14.58
C ILE A 241 -7.77 -2.96 -16.07
N ASN A 242 -8.25 -1.82 -16.59
CA ASN A 242 -8.37 -1.62 -18.02
C ASN A 242 -6.98 -1.53 -18.66
N LEU A 243 -6.59 -2.56 -19.43
CA LEU A 243 -5.25 -2.63 -20.02
C LEU A 243 -5.00 -1.54 -21.08
N ASN A 244 -6.04 -1.01 -21.71
CA ASN A 244 -5.93 0.05 -22.72
C ASN A 244 -5.68 1.43 -22.10
N GLU A 245 -6.07 1.62 -20.83
CA GLU A 245 -5.95 2.87 -20.08
C GLU A 245 -4.90 2.75 -18.95
N PHE A 246 -3.98 1.79 -19.08
CA PHE A 246 -2.98 1.57 -18.05
C PHE A 246 -2.01 2.76 -17.94
N PRO A 247 -1.80 3.35 -16.76
CA PRO A 247 -1.00 4.56 -16.60
C PRO A 247 0.45 4.40 -17.05
N ARG A 248 0.93 5.34 -17.87
CA ARG A 248 2.34 5.41 -18.29
C ARG A 248 3.27 5.53 -17.08
N GLU A 249 2.85 6.32 -16.10
CA GLU A 249 3.61 6.63 -14.88
C GLU A 249 4.00 5.33 -14.18
N ILE A 250 3.04 4.43 -13.96
CA ILE A 250 3.29 3.14 -13.29
C ILE A 250 4.24 2.27 -14.11
N ALA A 251 4.07 2.21 -15.43
CA ALA A 251 4.97 1.47 -16.29
C ALA A 251 6.39 2.04 -16.25
N ASN A 252 6.53 3.38 -16.20
CA ASN A 252 7.81 4.05 -16.04
C ASN A 252 8.50 3.65 -14.74
N GLN A 253 7.77 3.66 -13.61
CA GLN A 253 8.34 3.31 -12.31
C GLN A 253 8.82 1.84 -12.25
N ILE A 254 8.01 0.90 -12.74
CA ILE A 254 8.38 -0.53 -12.74
C ILE A 254 9.55 -0.79 -13.68
N LEU A 255 9.58 -0.16 -14.85
CA LEU A 255 10.70 -0.29 -15.78
C LEU A 255 11.98 0.34 -15.22
N ALA A 256 11.88 1.53 -14.61
CA ALA A 256 12.99 2.23 -13.99
C ALA A 256 13.64 1.38 -12.88
N PHE A 257 12.80 0.85 -11.99
CA PHE A 257 13.25 -0.06 -10.94
C PHE A 257 13.90 -1.34 -11.51
N SER A 258 13.32 -1.90 -12.59
CA SER A 258 13.89 -3.06 -13.28
C SER A 258 15.28 -2.77 -13.84
N ILE A 259 15.47 -1.60 -14.46
CA ILE A 259 16.77 -1.14 -14.98
C ILE A 259 17.78 -1.02 -13.84
N THR A 260 17.39 -0.45 -12.69
CA THR A 260 18.28 -0.35 -11.53
C THR A 260 18.73 -1.73 -11.02
N LEU A 261 17.83 -2.71 -10.94
CA LEU A 261 18.21 -4.07 -10.55
C LEU A 261 19.15 -4.72 -11.58
N LEU A 262 18.87 -4.58 -12.87
CA LEU A 262 19.76 -5.06 -13.93
C LEU A 262 21.16 -4.47 -13.79
N LEU A 263 21.27 -3.15 -13.59
CA LEU A 263 22.56 -2.46 -13.44
C LEU A 263 23.33 -2.87 -12.18
N ARG A 264 22.61 -3.12 -11.09
CA ARG A 264 23.19 -3.51 -9.80
C ARG A 264 23.73 -4.93 -9.80
N PHE A 265 23.02 -5.85 -10.45
CA PHE A 265 23.33 -7.29 -10.44
C PHE A 265 23.91 -7.79 -11.77
N THR A 266 24.51 -6.89 -12.55
CA THR A 266 25.35 -7.25 -13.69
C THR A 266 26.82 -7.26 -13.27
N GLU A 267 27.48 -8.41 -13.43
CA GLU A 267 28.92 -8.58 -13.15
C GLU A 267 29.82 -7.97 -14.23
N VAL A 268 29.31 -7.80 -15.45
CA VAL A 268 30.06 -7.19 -16.55
C VAL A 268 30.37 -5.73 -16.23
N GLU A 269 31.62 -5.34 -16.46
CA GLU A 269 32.07 -3.96 -16.31
C GLU A 269 31.39 -3.07 -17.35
N LEU A 270 30.29 -2.42 -16.94
CA LEU A 270 29.49 -1.51 -17.74
C LEU A 270 29.73 -0.06 -17.32
N THR A 271 30.99 0.33 -17.13
CA THR A 271 31.41 1.66 -16.67
C THR A 271 30.79 2.76 -17.52
N ALA A 272 30.88 2.66 -18.86
CA ALA A 272 30.29 3.63 -19.77
C ALA A 272 28.76 3.81 -19.59
N ILE A 273 28.03 2.72 -19.31
CA ILE A 273 26.57 2.79 -19.07
C ILE A 273 26.28 3.40 -17.70
N LYS A 274 27.01 2.99 -16.67
CA LYS A 274 26.84 3.50 -15.29
C LYS A 274 27.18 4.99 -15.17
N GLU A 275 28.02 5.52 -16.04
CA GLU A 275 28.38 6.94 -16.06
C GLU A 275 27.28 7.86 -16.61
N HIS A 276 26.28 7.30 -17.32
CA HIS A 276 25.19 8.08 -17.90
C HIS A 276 24.35 8.81 -16.83
N THR A 277 24.11 10.12 -17.02
CA THR A 277 23.48 10.99 -16.02
C THR A 277 22.12 10.49 -15.53
N LEU A 278 21.22 10.08 -16.44
CA LEU A 278 19.92 9.52 -16.06
C LEU A 278 20.06 8.18 -15.31
N ILE A 279 21.09 7.38 -15.60
CA ILE A 279 21.32 6.11 -14.92
C ILE A 279 21.77 6.35 -13.48
N LYS A 280 22.67 7.31 -13.26
CA LYS A 280 23.04 7.75 -11.91
C LYS A 280 21.82 8.23 -11.12
N LEU A 281 20.92 8.97 -11.78
CA LEU A 281 19.68 9.43 -11.17
C LEU A 281 18.75 8.25 -10.79
N LEU A 282 18.56 7.27 -11.68
CA LEU A 282 17.77 6.07 -11.41
C LEU A 282 18.33 5.27 -10.21
N MET A 283 19.65 5.09 -10.17
CA MET A 283 20.33 4.42 -9.04
C MET A 283 20.12 5.18 -7.73
N ASN A 284 20.28 6.51 -7.75
CA ASN A 284 20.10 7.36 -6.58
C ASN A 284 18.64 7.34 -6.07
N CYS A 285 17.66 7.43 -6.97
CA CYS A 285 16.24 7.31 -6.62
C CYS A 285 15.95 5.97 -5.93
N THR A 286 16.52 4.87 -6.41
CA THR A 286 16.33 3.55 -5.76
C THR A 286 16.99 3.50 -4.40
N SER A 287 18.21 4.01 -4.23
CA SER A 287 18.90 3.99 -2.93
C SER A 287 18.23 4.89 -1.89
N CYS A 288 17.57 5.97 -2.33
CA CYS A 288 16.88 6.90 -1.45
C CYS A 288 15.37 6.62 -1.32
N TYR A 289 14.88 5.53 -1.89
CA TYR A 289 13.46 5.19 -1.83
C TYR A 289 13.03 4.90 -0.39
N HIS A 290 11.84 5.40 -0.07
CA HIS A 290 11.15 5.18 1.18
C HIS A 290 9.70 4.84 0.88
N SER A 291 9.14 3.86 1.61
CA SER A 291 7.74 3.50 1.45
C SER A 291 6.82 4.72 1.51
N GLN A 292 5.87 4.77 0.58
CA GLN A 292 4.84 5.79 0.42
C GLN A 292 3.47 5.31 0.89
N PHE A 293 3.23 3.99 0.88
CA PHE A 293 1.94 3.38 1.17
C PHE A 293 1.87 2.64 2.51
N HIS A 294 3.00 2.38 3.17
CA HIS A 294 3.01 1.79 4.51
C HIS A 294 2.31 2.68 5.56
N PRO A 295 1.65 2.11 6.60
CA PRO A 295 0.96 2.88 7.63
C PRO A 295 1.82 3.94 8.31
N VAL A 296 3.12 3.69 8.48
CA VAL A 296 4.08 4.70 8.97
C VAL A 296 4.11 5.90 8.03
N ALA A 297 4.31 5.68 6.73
CA ALA A 297 4.38 6.75 5.73
C ALA A 297 3.06 7.52 5.63
N LYS A 298 1.93 6.82 5.68
CA LYS A 298 0.60 7.46 5.69
C LYS A 298 0.38 8.29 6.95
N LEU A 299 0.78 7.80 8.13
CA LEU A 299 0.70 8.57 9.37
C LEU A 299 1.60 9.80 9.33
N LYS A 300 2.84 9.70 8.82
CA LYS A 300 3.73 10.85 8.61
C LYS A 300 3.06 11.92 7.74
N LYS A 301 2.47 11.52 6.61
CA LYS A 301 1.73 12.43 5.71
C LYS A 301 0.55 13.11 6.42
N GLN A 302 -0.25 12.35 7.19
CA GLN A 302 -1.38 12.88 7.95
C GLN A 302 -0.93 13.91 9.00
N VAL A 303 0.07 13.56 9.81
CA VAL A 303 0.63 14.43 10.85
C VAL A 303 1.17 15.73 10.23
N ARG A 304 1.91 15.63 9.12
CA ARG A 304 2.41 16.81 8.39
C ARG A 304 1.28 17.72 7.92
N SER A 305 0.20 17.17 7.37
CA SER A 305 -0.95 17.97 6.92
C SER A 305 -1.63 18.73 8.07
N LEU A 306 -1.67 18.13 9.27
CA LEU A 306 -2.28 18.72 10.45
C LEU A 306 -1.45 19.84 11.05
N PHE A 307 -0.13 19.70 10.99
CA PHE A 307 0.76 20.77 11.43
C PHE A 307 0.57 22.04 10.60
N VAL A 308 0.44 21.92 9.27
CA VAL A 308 0.16 23.06 8.38
C VAL A 308 -1.14 23.78 8.76
N ILE A 309 -2.22 23.05 9.05
CA ILE A 309 -3.50 23.64 9.47
C ILE A 309 -3.36 24.39 10.80
N SER A 310 -2.44 23.94 11.67
CA SER A 310 -2.25 24.51 13.00
C SER A 310 -1.35 25.74 13.05
N GLU A 311 -0.69 26.12 11.94
CA GLU A 311 0.21 27.28 11.87
C GLU A 311 -0.58 28.61 11.87
N GLY A 312 -0.90 29.09 13.07
CA GLY A 312 -1.12 30.51 13.33
C GLY A 312 0.22 31.18 13.67
N LYS A 313 0.62 32.20 12.92
CA LYS A 313 1.84 33.00 13.21
C LYS A 313 1.74 33.55 14.64
N THR A 314 2.85 33.46 15.38
CA THR A 314 3.08 34.00 16.74
C THR A 314 2.63 33.12 17.92
N ASN A 315 3.49 32.19 18.35
CA ASN A 315 3.53 31.73 19.75
C ASN A 315 4.84 30.96 20.07
N PRO A 316 5.49 31.14 21.25
CA PRO A 316 6.79 30.55 21.58
C PRO A 316 6.92 29.00 21.52
N PRO A 317 5.85 28.19 21.72
CA PRO A 317 5.88 26.76 21.42
C PRO A 317 6.32 26.42 19.98
N PHE A 318 6.13 27.34 19.02
CA PHE A 318 6.39 27.13 17.58
C PHE A 318 7.80 26.60 17.27
N LEU A 319 8.83 27.01 18.02
CA LEU A 319 10.20 26.54 17.79
C LEU A 319 10.38 25.06 18.16
N PHE A 320 9.75 24.59 19.24
CA PHE A 320 9.76 23.18 19.63
C PHE A 320 9.01 22.33 18.60
N PHE A 321 7.85 22.80 18.15
CA PHE A 321 7.06 22.16 17.11
C PHE A 321 7.82 22.03 15.79
N ASN A 322 8.53 23.08 15.37
CA ASN A 322 9.37 23.03 14.17
C ASN A 322 10.55 22.08 14.30
N ARG A 323 11.21 22.03 15.47
CA ARG A 323 12.29 21.05 15.70
C ARG A 323 11.76 19.62 15.62
N LEU A 324 10.63 19.34 16.26
CA LEU A 324 10.00 18.01 16.24
C LEU A 324 9.54 17.65 14.82
N LEU A 325 8.99 18.60 14.06
CA LEU A 325 8.65 18.43 12.65
C LEU A 325 9.88 18.09 11.80
N THR A 326 10.99 18.80 12.00
CA THR A 326 12.25 18.54 11.29
C THR A 326 12.78 17.15 11.60
N GLU A 327 12.81 16.75 12.87
CA GLU A 327 13.22 15.42 13.31
C GLU A 327 12.28 14.32 12.78
N HIS A 328 10.97 14.56 12.81
CA HIS A 328 9.97 13.68 12.24
C HIS A 328 10.14 13.47 10.71
N CYS A 329 10.47 14.54 10.00
CA CYS A 329 10.69 14.49 8.55
C CYS A 329 12.00 13.78 8.18
N SER A 330 13.05 13.90 9.02
CA SER A 330 14.37 13.34 8.73
C SER A 330 14.57 11.90 9.21
N THR A 331 13.80 11.45 10.22
CA THR A 331 13.95 10.12 10.80
C THR A 331 13.43 9.02 9.85
N HIS A 332 14.33 8.17 9.35
CA HIS A 332 13.92 6.93 8.70
C HIS A 332 13.30 5.99 9.74
N ILE A 333 12.13 5.42 9.43
CA ILE A 333 11.46 4.45 10.31
C ILE A 333 11.32 3.18 9.48
N CYS A 334 11.93 2.09 9.95
CA CYS A 334 11.98 0.83 9.23
C CYS A 334 10.55 0.28 9.02
N THR A 335 10.17 0.09 7.76
CA THR A 335 8.85 -0.46 7.40
C THR A 335 8.91 -1.96 7.08
N LEU A 336 10.10 -2.50 6.83
CA LEU A 336 10.30 -3.89 6.48
C LEU A 336 10.08 -4.81 7.69
N TYR A 337 9.32 -5.88 7.46
CA TYR A 337 9.04 -6.91 8.47
C TYR A 337 8.48 -6.36 9.78
N CYS A 338 7.68 -5.30 9.68
CA CYS A 338 7.12 -4.61 10.83
C CYS A 338 6.26 -5.56 11.70
N PRO A 339 6.53 -5.69 13.02
CA PRO A 339 5.78 -6.59 13.89
C PRO A 339 4.29 -6.23 13.97
N ARG A 340 3.43 -7.24 14.19
CA ARG A 340 1.97 -7.05 14.30
C ARG A 340 1.59 -6.06 15.41
N SER A 341 2.32 -6.05 16.53
CA SER A 341 2.11 -5.10 17.63
C SER A 341 2.34 -3.64 17.20
N VAL A 342 3.34 -3.40 16.36
CA VAL A 342 3.60 -2.08 15.80
C VAL A 342 2.47 -1.67 14.85
N LEU A 343 2.06 -2.56 13.96
CA LEU A 343 0.94 -2.30 13.04
C LEU A 343 -0.37 -1.99 13.79
N GLU A 344 -0.69 -2.72 14.86
CA GLU A 344 -1.88 -2.46 15.69
C GLU A 344 -1.85 -1.05 16.27
N ILE A 345 -0.71 -0.62 16.81
CA ILE A 345 -0.56 0.72 17.38
C ILE A 345 -0.64 1.81 16.29
N LEU A 346 -0.02 1.59 15.13
CA LEU A 346 -0.12 2.51 14.00
C LEU A 346 -1.56 2.72 13.53
N VAL A 347 -2.39 1.68 13.54
CA VAL A 347 -3.82 1.79 13.23
C VAL A 347 -4.52 2.73 14.22
N VAL A 348 -4.25 2.59 15.52
CA VAL A 348 -4.84 3.46 16.54
C VAL A 348 -4.37 4.90 16.38
N LEU A 349 -3.06 5.12 16.20
CA LEU A 349 -2.49 6.46 15.99
C LEU A 349 -3.03 7.15 14.74
N ARG A 350 -3.20 6.42 13.63
CA ARG A 350 -3.85 6.94 12.41
C ARG A 350 -5.28 7.36 12.67
N LYS A 351 -6.07 6.55 13.38
CA LYS A 351 -7.44 6.93 13.75
C LYS A 351 -7.46 8.19 14.60
N ILE A 352 -6.60 8.30 15.63
CA ILE A 352 -6.49 9.51 16.45
C ILE A 352 -6.19 10.73 15.57
N SER A 353 -5.20 10.62 14.68
CA SER A 353 -4.82 11.68 13.74
C SER A 353 -5.98 12.10 12.83
N THR A 354 -6.70 11.13 12.25
CA THR A 354 -7.89 11.38 11.43
C THR A 354 -8.99 12.10 12.21
N GLN A 355 -9.28 11.69 13.45
CA GLN A 355 -10.27 12.39 14.26
C GLN A 355 -9.83 13.82 14.60
N CYS A 356 -8.56 14.03 14.96
CA CYS A 356 -8.03 15.39 15.18
C CYS A 356 -8.18 16.29 13.94
N HIS A 357 -7.96 15.73 12.76
CA HIS A 357 -8.18 16.42 11.49
C HIS A 357 -9.63 16.81 11.28
N GLN A 358 -10.55 15.87 11.51
CA GLN A 358 -11.97 16.12 11.37
C GLN A 358 -12.46 17.20 12.34
N VAL A 359 -12.02 17.17 13.61
CA VAL A 359 -12.34 18.24 14.57
C VAL A 359 -11.83 19.59 14.08
N SER A 360 -10.60 19.64 13.57
CA SER A 360 -10.00 20.88 13.06
C SER A 360 -10.79 21.45 11.89
N ILE A 361 -11.18 20.61 10.92
CA ILE A 361 -12.01 21.01 9.77
C ILE A 361 -13.38 21.51 10.25
N GLN A 362 -14.06 20.76 11.13
CA GLN A 362 -15.37 21.15 11.64
C GLN A 362 -15.32 22.49 12.36
N ILE A 363 -14.31 22.71 13.20
CA ILE A 363 -14.09 23.98 13.91
C ILE A 363 -13.86 25.11 12.92
N ILE A 364 -12.96 24.95 11.96
CA ILE A 364 -12.65 25.99 10.96
C ILE A 364 -13.90 26.35 10.16
N ALA A 365 -14.58 25.36 9.59
CA ALA A 365 -15.78 25.56 8.78
C ALA A 365 -16.92 26.21 9.59
N SER A 366 -17.16 25.72 10.82
CA SER A 366 -18.20 26.27 11.69
C SER A 366 -17.88 27.70 12.11
N THR A 367 -16.61 27.99 12.39
CA THR A 367 -16.17 29.35 12.75
C THR A 367 -16.36 30.31 11.59
N GLU A 368 -15.95 29.93 10.38
CA GLU A 368 -16.10 30.76 9.18
C GLU A 368 -17.58 31.07 8.90
N ILE A 369 -18.43 30.04 8.86
CA ILE A 369 -19.88 30.20 8.61
C ILE A 369 -20.51 31.12 9.67
N ARG A 370 -20.20 30.92 10.95
CA ARG A 370 -20.77 31.72 12.04
C ARG A 370 -20.24 33.15 12.04
N TYR A 371 -18.97 33.35 11.68
CA TYR A 371 -18.38 34.67 11.53
C TYR A 371 -19.09 35.47 10.43
N GLN A 372 -19.29 34.88 9.25
CA GLN A 372 -20.04 35.52 8.17
C GLN A 372 -21.48 35.86 8.58
N GLN A 373 -22.17 34.95 9.27
CA GLN A 373 -23.52 35.21 9.79
C GLN A 373 -23.52 36.32 10.86
N TRP A 374 -22.46 36.44 11.65
CA TRP A 374 -22.32 37.50 12.65
C TRP A 374 -22.18 38.88 12.00
N ILE A 375 -21.27 39.03 11.03
CA ILE A 375 -21.04 40.30 10.31
C ILE A 375 -22.32 40.75 9.60
N ASN A 376 -23.00 39.81 8.94
CA ASN A 376 -24.25 40.07 8.22
C ASN A 376 -25.46 40.23 9.14
N LYS A 377 -25.26 40.22 10.48
CA LYS A 377 -26.32 40.36 11.51
C LYS A 377 -27.43 39.30 11.42
N LEU A 378 -27.15 38.15 10.81
CA LEU A 378 -28.11 37.05 10.59
C LEU A 378 -28.27 36.13 11.80
N LEU A 379 -27.38 36.21 12.80
CA LEU A 379 -27.45 35.37 14.00
C LEU A 379 -28.52 35.87 14.99
N ARG A 380 -29.40 34.95 15.40
CA ARG A 380 -30.35 35.16 16.53
C ARG A 380 -29.60 35.16 17.87
N SER A 381 -30.20 35.76 18.91
CA SER A 381 -29.58 35.91 20.25
C SER A 381 -28.98 34.59 20.80
N ARG A 382 -29.73 33.49 20.78
CA ARG A 382 -29.24 32.17 21.21
C ARG A 382 -28.05 31.67 20.39
N GLN A 383 -28.04 31.93 19.08
CA GLN A 383 -26.95 31.53 18.20
C GLN A 383 -25.69 32.38 18.43
N ARG A 384 -25.84 33.66 18.78
CA ARG A 384 -24.73 34.54 19.19
C ARG A 384 -24.08 34.03 20.48
N LEU A 385 -24.87 33.67 21.49
CA LEU A 385 -24.36 33.12 22.74
C LEU A 385 -23.57 31.81 22.50
N ASN A 386 -24.13 30.91 21.68
CA ASN A 386 -23.46 29.66 21.34
C ASN A 386 -22.18 29.90 20.52
N TYR A 387 -22.16 30.87 19.61
CA TYR A 387 -20.96 31.25 18.88
C TYR A 387 -19.85 31.76 19.81
N LEU A 388 -20.19 32.57 20.83
CA LEU A 388 -19.23 33.00 21.84
C LEU A 388 -18.68 31.83 22.67
N ARG A 389 -19.53 30.86 23.04
CA ARG A 389 -19.09 29.62 23.71
C ARG A 389 -18.11 28.83 22.84
N MET A 390 -18.42 28.66 21.56
CA MET A 390 -17.52 28.02 20.59
C MET A 390 -16.16 28.72 20.55
N LEU A 391 -16.12 30.05 20.37
CA LEU A 391 -14.87 30.81 20.33
C LEU A 391 -14.04 30.65 21.61
N ASN A 392 -14.71 30.58 22.77
CA ASN A 392 -14.03 30.31 24.03
C ASN A 392 -13.50 28.89 24.10
N SER A 393 -14.27 27.87 23.71
CA SER A 393 -13.81 26.47 23.68
C SER A 393 -12.63 26.25 22.73
N ILE A 394 -12.61 26.93 21.57
CA ILE A 394 -11.51 26.83 20.59
C ILE A 394 -10.16 27.23 21.20
N LYS A 395 -10.13 28.25 22.07
CA LYS A 395 -8.90 28.70 22.76
C LYS A 395 -8.23 27.58 23.57
N TYR A 396 -9.01 26.62 24.05
CA TYR A 396 -8.53 25.48 24.83
C TYR A 396 -8.36 24.22 23.97
N LEU A 397 -9.30 23.95 23.06
CA LEU A 397 -9.25 22.77 22.20
C LEU A 397 -8.04 22.79 21.26
N SER A 398 -7.68 23.96 20.72
CA SER A 398 -6.54 24.08 19.78
C SER A 398 -5.21 23.63 20.43
N PRO A 399 -4.80 24.14 21.61
CA PRO A 399 -3.62 23.62 22.32
C PRO A 399 -3.68 22.10 22.61
N VAL A 400 -4.85 21.56 22.94
CA VAL A 400 -5.00 20.12 23.25
C VAL A 400 -4.85 19.25 22.01
N LEU A 401 -5.44 19.67 20.88
CA LEU A 401 -5.24 18.98 19.60
C LEU A 401 -3.76 18.99 19.20
N ARG A 402 -3.07 20.13 19.40
CA ARG A 402 -1.62 20.21 19.17
C ARG A 402 -0.83 19.29 20.09
N LEU A 403 -1.18 19.20 21.37
CA LEU A 403 -0.55 18.26 22.32
C LEU A 403 -0.73 16.80 21.86
N ILE A 404 -1.92 16.44 21.38
CA ILE A 404 -2.18 15.10 20.84
C ILE A 404 -1.35 14.85 19.58
N LEU A 405 -1.18 15.84 18.71
CA LEU A 405 -0.30 15.71 17.53
C LEU A 405 1.16 15.52 17.92
N VAL A 406 1.66 16.24 18.93
CA VAL A 406 3.01 16.02 19.49
C VAL A 406 3.13 14.60 20.02
N LEU A 407 2.14 14.13 20.78
CA LEU A 407 2.11 12.77 21.28
C LEU A 407 2.17 11.76 20.13
N VAL A 408 1.31 11.88 19.12
CA VAL A 408 1.33 11.00 17.94
C VAL A 408 2.68 11.03 17.24
N THR A 409 3.30 12.20 17.11
CA THR A 409 4.61 12.37 16.46
C THR A 409 5.72 11.68 17.25
N LEU A 410 5.77 11.88 18.56
CA LEU A 410 6.74 11.24 19.45
C LEU A 410 6.58 9.72 19.48
N GLU A 411 5.35 9.24 19.57
CA GLU A 411 5.07 7.80 19.56
C GLU A 411 5.40 7.18 18.18
N LEU A 412 5.24 7.91 17.09
CA LEU A 412 5.65 7.45 15.77
C LEU A 412 7.18 7.37 15.62
N ILE A 413 7.93 8.40 16.05
CA ILE A 413 9.41 8.36 16.01
C ILE A 413 9.95 7.19 16.83
N ASN A 414 9.31 6.87 17.95
CA ASN A 414 9.72 5.80 18.86
C ASN A 414 8.92 4.49 18.68
N ILE A 415 8.28 4.28 17.52
CA ILE A 415 7.30 3.21 17.35
C ILE A 415 7.90 1.81 17.60
N HIS A 416 9.17 1.58 17.27
CA HIS A 416 9.81 0.28 17.47
C HIS A 416 10.13 -0.04 18.94
N THR A 417 10.10 0.94 19.85
CA THR A 417 10.25 0.70 21.30
C THR A 417 9.10 -0.15 21.87
N ILE A 418 8.00 -0.28 21.12
CA ILE A 418 6.88 -1.17 21.47
C ILE A 418 7.35 -2.63 21.55
N CYS A 419 8.33 -3.02 20.73
CA CYS A 419 8.86 -4.39 20.70
C CYS A 419 9.59 -4.78 21.99
N GLU A 420 10.04 -3.80 22.77
CA GLU A 420 10.76 -4.02 24.04
C GLU A 420 9.80 -4.17 25.23
N LYS A 421 8.50 -3.91 25.03
CA LYS A 421 7.50 -3.94 26.10
C LYS A 421 7.07 -5.36 26.43
N ASN A 422 6.97 -5.66 27.73
CA ASN A 422 6.29 -6.88 28.16
C ASN A 422 4.78 -6.82 27.84
N PRO A 423 4.07 -7.97 27.83
CA PRO A 423 2.65 -8.01 27.46
C PRO A 423 1.75 -7.11 28.31
N LEU A 424 2.05 -6.95 29.61
CA LEU A 424 1.27 -6.10 30.51
C LEU A 424 1.44 -4.62 30.17
N GLU A 425 2.67 -4.16 29.97
CA GLU A 425 2.99 -2.79 29.56
C GLU A 425 2.40 -2.47 28.20
N TYR A 426 2.48 -3.40 27.25
CA TYR A 426 1.85 -3.26 25.94
C TYR A 426 0.34 -3.04 26.07
N GLN A 427 -0.35 -3.88 26.85
CA GLN A 427 -1.80 -3.74 27.06
C GLN A 427 -2.18 -2.43 27.76
N GLN A 428 -1.41 -2.00 28.76
CA GLN A 428 -1.65 -0.70 29.43
C GLN A 428 -1.47 0.47 28.48
N TYR A 429 -0.43 0.43 27.65
CA TYR A 429 -0.16 1.45 26.64
C TYR A 429 -1.24 1.47 25.54
N LEU A 430 -1.67 0.32 25.04
CA LEU A 430 -2.77 0.23 24.08
C LEU A 430 -4.09 0.75 24.67
N LYS A 431 -4.40 0.45 25.93
CA LYS A 431 -5.57 1.01 26.64
C LYS A 431 -5.50 2.53 26.72
N PHE A 432 -4.32 3.08 27.00
CA PHE A 432 -4.11 4.53 27.00
C PHE A 432 -4.41 5.15 25.63
N LEU A 433 -3.84 4.61 24.54
CA LEU A 433 -4.10 5.12 23.20
C LEU A 433 -5.58 4.99 22.80
N LYS A 434 -6.25 3.89 23.16
CA LYS A 434 -7.70 3.72 22.94
C LYS A 434 -8.53 4.74 23.70
N MET A 435 -8.11 5.15 24.90
CA MET A 435 -8.76 6.24 25.64
C MET A 435 -8.59 7.59 24.93
N VAL A 436 -7.40 7.89 24.41
CA VAL A 436 -7.16 9.09 23.58
C VAL A 436 -7.99 9.06 22.30
N LEU A 437 -8.12 7.90 21.65
CA LEU A 437 -8.98 7.72 20.49
C LEU A 437 -10.46 7.97 20.82
N GLN A 438 -10.97 7.37 21.90
CA GLN A 438 -12.36 7.58 22.32
C GLN A 438 -12.63 9.06 22.59
N TYR A 439 -11.67 9.75 23.20
CA TYR A 439 -11.73 11.20 23.42
C TYR A 439 -11.88 11.97 22.09
N THR A 440 -11.05 11.69 21.09
CA THR A 440 -11.10 12.41 19.82
C THR A 440 -12.34 12.06 18.99
N GLU A 441 -12.84 10.82 19.03
CA GLU A 441 -14.11 10.42 18.43
C GLU A 441 -15.32 11.16 19.04
N ASN A 442 -15.32 11.30 20.37
CA ASN A 442 -16.35 12.06 21.07
C ASN A 442 -16.29 13.55 20.73
N LEU A 443 -15.08 14.12 20.59
CA LEU A 443 -14.94 15.50 20.13
C LEU A 443 -15.53 15.70 18.74
N VAL A 444 -15.24 14.83 17.76
CA VAL A 444 -15.83 14.93 16.41
C VAL A 444 -17.36 14.94 16.46
N THR A 445 -17.94 14.14 17.35
CA THR A 445 -19.40 14.13 17.55
C THR A 445 -19.88 15.46 18.13
N TYR A 446 -19.20 15.99 19.15
CA TYR A 446 -19.66 17.17 19.88
C TYR A 446 -19.42 18.49 19.12
N THR A 447 -18.35 18.57 18.33
CA THR A 447 -18.02 19.73 17.48
C THR A 447 -18.73 19.71 16.14
N SER A 448 -19.53 18.68 15.85
CA SER A 448 -20.37 18.64 14.66
C SER A 448 -21.38 19.79 14.63
N PRO A 449 -21.70 20.35 13.45
CA PRO A 449 -22.71 21.40 13.32
C PRO A 449 -24.09 21.01 13.89
N GLU A 450 -24.42 19.72 13.86
CA GLU A 450 -25.69 19.16 14.33
C GLU A 450 -25.76 19.09 15.85
N LYS A 451 -24.69 18.68 16.53
CA LYS A 451 -24.68 18.52 17.99
C LYS A 451 -24.32 19.81 18.70
N ASN A 452 -23.28 20.50 18.25
CA ASN A 452 -22.91 21.84 18.71
C ASN A 452 -22.73 21.96 20.25
N LYS A 453 -22.07 20.95 20.85
CA LYS A 453 -21.94 20.72 22.31
C LYS A 453 -20.60 21.22 22.86
N TRP A 454 -20.44 22.54 22.93
CA TRP A 454 -19.16 23.16 23.30
C TRP A 454 -18.81 23.08 24.79
N ASP A 455 -19.81 23.12 25.66
CA ASP A 455 -19.61 23.05 27.12
C ASP A 455 -19.21 21.61 27.51
N GLU A 456 -19.88 20.60 26.95
CA GLU A 456 -19.55 19.19 27.15
C GLU A 456 -18.20 18.81 26.53
N SER A 457 -17.82 19.44 25.41
CA SER A 457 -16.48 19.28 24.83
C SER A 457 -15.40 19.73 25.81
N MET A 458 -15.61 20.84 26.53
CA MET A 458 -14.66 21.34 27.52
C MET A 458 -14.52 20.41 28.72
N GLU A 459 -15.63 19.90 29.26
CA GLU A 459 -15.60 18.93 30.36
C GLU A 459 -14.86 17.64 29.96
N LEU A 460 -15.15 17.15 28.75
CA LEU A 460 -14.50 15.98 28.18
C LEU A 460 -12.99 16.21 28.01
N THR A 461 -12.59 17.38 27.51
CA THR A 461 -11.18 17.78 27.35
C THR A 461 -10.45 17.83 28.67
N HIS A 462 -11.05 18.38 29.72
CA HIS A 462 -10.44 18.44 31.04
C HIS A 462 -10.17 17.03 31.60
N LYS A 463 -11.14 16.12 31.48
CA LYS A 463 -10.99 14.71 31.90
C LYS A 463 -9.86 14.01 31.11
N ALA A 464 -9.80 14.23 29.80
CA ALA A 464 -8.75 13.65 28.96
C ALA A 464 -7.36 14.15 29.34
N LEU A 465 -7.19 15.45 29.62
CA LEU A 465 -5.92 16.02 30.04
C LEU A 465 -5.42 15.44 31.37
N ILE A 466 -6.31 15.25 32.35
CA ILE A 466 -5.96 14.59 33.62
C ILE A 466 -5.45 13.17 33.35
N ASN A 467 -6.15 12.40 32.52
CA ASN A 467 -5.75 11.03 32.19
C ASN A 467 -4.41 10.97 31.44
N ILE A 468 -4.17 11.88 30.49
CA ILE A 468 -2.89 11.99 29.79
C ILE A 468 -1.76 12.31 30.76
N ARG A 469 -1.98 13.28 31.66
CA ARG A 469 -1.00 13.66 32.66
C ARG A 469 -0.66 12.51 33.60
N MET A 470 -1.67 11.84 34.18
CA MET A 470 -1.45 10.70 35.06
C MET A 470 -0.67 9.56 34.37
N PHE A 471 -0.96 9.29 33.10
CA PHE A 471 -0.24 8.27 32.34
C PHE A 471 1.23 8.65 32.14
N VAL A 472 1.52 9.90 31.77
CA VAL A 472 2.88 10.41 31.56
C VAL A 472 3.68 10.42 32.87
N GLU A 473 3.08 10.90 33.97
CA GLU A 473 3.72 10.93 35.29
C GLU A 473 4.07 9.51 35.76
N LYS A 474 3.13 8.56 35.64
CA LYS A 474 3.38 7.15 35.99
C LYS A 474 4.55 6.56 35.19
N LYS A 475 4.64 6.86 33.90
CA LYS A 475 5.75 6.41 33.04
C LYS A 475 7.09 7.01 33.47
N LEU A 476 7.13 8.30 33.83
CA LEU A 476 8.34 8.97 34.31
C LEU A 476 8.82 8.41 35.65
N THR A 477 7.91 8.17 36.61
CA THR A 477 8.26 7.57 37.91
C THR A 477 8.85 6.16 37.75
N LEU A 478 8.26 5.34 36.88
CA LEU A 478 8.79 3.99 36.59
C LEU A 478 10.18 4.04 35.95
N MET A 479 10.43 5.00 35.04
CA MET A 479 11.75 5.20 34.43
C MET A 479 12.81 5.66 35.44
N GLN A 480 12.43 6.49 36.41
CA GLN A 480 13.33 6.95 37.47
C GLN A 480 13.71 5.80 38.43
N LEU A 481 12.73 4.99 38.84
CA LEU A 481 12.96 3.80 39.68
C LEU A 481 13.87 2.78 38.97
N ALA A 482 13.62 2.52 37.68
CA ALA A 482 14.43 1.59 36.89
C ALA A 482 15.89 2.04 36.70
N LYS A 483 16.14 3.36 36.66
CA LYS A 483 17.50 3.92 36.61
C LYS A 483 18.24 3.76 37.95
N GLN A 484 17.55 3.90 39.07
CA GLN A 484 18.13 3.73 40.41
C GLN A 484 18.56 2.28 40.68
N THR A 485 17.82 1.30 40.16
CA THR A 485 18.16 -0.14 40.28
C THR A 485 19.27 -0.63 39.35
N LYS A 486 19.69 0.16 38.35
CA LYS A 486 20.82 -0.18 37.44
C LYS A 486 22.15 0.45 37.87
N SER A 487 22.12 1.36 38.86
CA SER A 487 23.29 2.04 39.43
C SER A 487 23.76 1.44 40.77
N SER A 488 23.16 0.33 41.17
CA SER A 488 23.50 -0.53 42.31
C SER A 488 23.89 -1.90 41.78
#